data_AF-A0A7D8UIW6-F1
#
_entry.id   AF-A0A7D8UIW6-F1
#
_cell.length_a   1.000
_cell.length_b   1.000
_cell.length_c   1.000
_cell.angle_alpha   90.00
_cell.angle_beta   90.00
_cell.angle_gamma   90.00
#
_symmetry.space_group_name_H-M   'P 1'
#
loop_
_entity.id
_entity.type
_entity.pdbx_description
1 polymer ?
#
loop_
_entity_poly.entity_id
_entity_poly.type
_entity_poly.pdbx_seq_one_letter_code
_entity_poly.pdbx_strand_id
1 'polypeptide(L)'
;MLVDFNELEPIVYYTKPENNKLDLYYKRLNHLNKDILLKTIDNTSGLSLGNNKASNNSISDYKLCFIGKFYNIGSKTPISTALVLSVYNIDIAGLIKLLGPKGEKYFITITNRGSRGAWFSKAQIKALKLDNAKEFKSTIIYIKNRTYNFIINKTPFEALTNKKPFIGYIKILGSLVYTLVLKETRKYNKLFEKGNKGILIGFESANNFLVYLPIKNKVISTKNLIIKEDLNY
;
A
#
# COMPACT_ATOMS: atom_id res chain seq x y z
N MET A 1 31.70 21.26 6.64
CA MET A 1 31.45 20.42 5.45
C MET A 1 29.96 20.12 5.43
N LEU A 2 29.18 20.90 4.67
CA LEU A 2 27.75 20.65 4.50
C LEU A 2 27.62 19.51 3.49
N VAL A 3 27.20 18.33 3.96
CA VAL A 3 26.92 17.20 3.07
C VAL A 3 25.73 17.61 2.20
N ASP A 4 25.92 17.71 0.88
CA ASP A 4 24.82 17.93 -0.04
C ASP A 4 23.99 16.64 -0.10
N PHE A 5 22.89 16.61 0.65
CA PHE A 5 21.98 15.48 0.69
C PHE A 5 21.33 15.17 -0.67
N ASN A 6 21.46 16.04 -1.67
CA ASN A 6 21.02 15.77 -3.04
C ASN A 6 22.03 14.95 -3.87
N GLU A 7 23.30 14.87 -3.43
CA GLU A 7 24.35 14.07 -4.09
C GLU A 7 24.50 12.66 -3.50
N LEU A 8 23.86 12.38 -2.36
CA LEU A 8 23.89 11.04 -1.79
C LEU A 8 23.07 10.08 -2.65
N GLU A 9 23.73 9.07 -3.21
CA GLU A 9 23.03 7.96 -3.84
C GLU A 9 22.04 7.35 -2.82
N PRO A 10 20.81 7.03 -3.26
CA PRO A 10 19.83 6.39 -2.40
C PRO A 10 20.34 5.07 -1.82
N ILE A 11 20.57 5.06 -0.52
CA ILE A 11 21.13 3.94 0.25
C ILE A 11 20.12 2.79 0.29
N VAL A 12 20.35 1.78 -0.54
CA VAL A 12 19.60 0.51 -0.45
C VAL A 12 20.24 -0.35 0.62
N TYR A 13 19.42 -0.90 1.50
CA TYR A 13 19.86 -1.88 2.50
C TYR A 13 19.16 -3.20 2.31
N TYR A 14 19.91 -4.26 2.58
CA TYR A 14 19.41 -5.62 2.52
C TYR A 14 18.44 -5.89 3.66
N THR A 15 17.28 -6.44 3.33
CA THR A 15 16.36 -6.98 4.33
C THR A 15 16.58 -8.48 4.41
N LYS A 16 16.54 -9.03 5.63
CA LYS A 16 16.68 -10.48 5.82
C LYS A 16 15.64 -11.21 4.95
N PRO A 17 16.07 -12.20 4.15
CA PRO A 17 15.19 -12.92 3.26
C PRO A 17 14.18 -13.70 4.10
N GLU A 18 12.95 -13.77 3.62
CA GLU A 18 11.86 -14.35 4.40
C GLU A 18 11.86 -15.87 4.26
N ASN A 19 12.15 -16.54 5.37
CA ASN A 19 12.17 -17.99 5.43
C ASN A 19 10.75 -18.59 5.43
N ASN A 20 9.70 -17.79 5.65
CA ASN A 20 8.32 -18.25 5.75
C ASN A 20 7.36 -17.40 4.88
N LYS A 21 6.46 -18.07 4.14
CA LYS A 21 5.40 -17.42 3.34
C LYS A 21 4.47 -16.56 4.18
N LEU A 22 4.20 -16.96 5.43
CA LEU A 22 3.30 -16.19 6.30
C LEU A 22 3.90 -14.82 6.64
N ASP A 23 5.21 -14.74 6.90
CA ASP A 23 5.93 -13.49 7.16
C ASP A 23 5.95 -12.58 5.93
N LEU A 24 6.15 -13.16 4.74
CA LEU A 24 6.04 -12.45 3.47
C LEU A 24 4.66 -11.82 3.30
N TYR A 25 3.60 -12.59 3.54
CA TYR A 25 2.23 -12.10 3.40
C TYR A 25 1.87 -11.06 4.46
N TYR A 26 2.38 -11.24 5.68
CA TYR A 26 2.25 -10.25 6.75
C TYR A 26 2.82 -8.90 6.32
N LYS A 27 4.03 -8.84 5.75
CA LYS A 27 4.63 -7.58 5.26
C LYS A 27 3.93 -7.03 4.02
N ARG A 28 3.63 -7.87 3.02
CA ARG A 28 2.90 -7.46 1.80
C ARG A 28 1.56 -6.80 2.11
N LEU A 29 0.87 -7.30 3.13
CA LEU A 29 -0.42 -6.76 3.57
C LEU A 29 -0.29 -5.70 4.67
N ASN A 30 0.88 -5.07 4.82
CA ASN A 30 1.13 -3.98 5.77
C ASN A 30 0.93 -4.39 7.25
N HIS A 31 1.53 -5.51 7.61
CA HIS A 31 1.64 -6.03 8.97
C HIS A 31 0.29 -6.32 9.65
N LEU A 32 -0.73 -6.78 8.93
CA LEU A 32 -2.08 -7.06 9.49
C LEU A 32 -2.04 -7.98 10.70
N ASN A 33 -3.03 -7.82 11.60
CA ASN A 33 -3.24 -8.80 12.66
C ASN A 33 -3.30 -10.22 12.07
N LYS A 34 -2.64 -11.18 12.73
CA LYS A 34 -2.53 -12.58 12.30
C LYS A 34 -3.88 -13.21 11.95
N ASP A 35 -4.92 -12.96 12.74
CA ASP A 35 -6.25 -13.55 12.51
C ASP A 35 -6.90 -12.96 11.25
N ILE A 36 -6.75 -11.65 11.05
CA ILE A 36 -7.19 -10.96 9.83
C ILE A 36 -6.40 -11.48 8.62
N LEU A 37 -5.08 -11.69 8.77
CA LEU A 37 -4.21 -12.20 7.72
C LEU A 37 -4.67 -13.60 7.26
N LEU A 38 -4.86 -14.53 8.19
CA LEU A 38 -5.32 -15.90 7.90
C LEU A 38 -6.69 -15.90 7.22
N LYS A 39 -7.65 -15.14 7.79
CA LYS A 39 -8.97 -14.99 7.16
C LYS A 39 -8.92 -14.32 5.80
N THR A 40 -7.99 -13.38 5.58
CA THR A 40 -7.79 -12.75 4.27
C THR A 40 -7.31 -13.78 3.26
N ILE A 41 -6.35 -14.63 3.61
CA ILE A 41 -5.86 -15.71 2.73
C ILE A 41 -7.00 -16.65 2.32
N ASP A 42 -7.88 -17.02 3.26
CA ASP A 42 -9.02 -17.91 2.97
C ASP A 42 -10.12 -17.25 2.11
N ASN A 43 -10.26 -15.92 2.16
CA ASN A 43 -11.33 -15.17 1.51
C ASN A 43 -10.90 -14.41 0.24
N THR A 44 -9.67 -14.63 -0.22
CA THR A 44 -9.11 -13.98 -1.42
C THR A 44 -8.43 -15.01 -2.31
N SER A 45 -8.09 -14.61 -3.55
CA SER A 45 -7.33 -15.47 -4.47
C SER A 45 -5.91 -14.96 -4.67
N GLY A 46 -4.99 -15.86 -4.97
CA GLY A 46 -3.59 -15.55 -5.30
C GLY A 46 -2.59 -15.65 -4.15
N LEU A 47 -3.03 -15.86 -2.90
CA LEU A 47 -2.17 -16.25 -1.78
C LEU A 47 -2.55 -17.67 -1.32
N SER A 48 -1.55 -18.50 -1.01
CA SER A 48 -1.79 -19.84 -0.47
C SER A 48 -0.66 -20.29 0.45
N LEU A 49 -1.01 -20.84 1.61
CA LEU A 49 -0.03 -21.30 2.60
C LEU A 49 0.47 -22.74 2.37
N GLY A 50 -0.09 -23.47 1.41
CA GLY A 50 0.19 -24.90 1.23
C GLY A 50 -0.32 -25.75 2.42
N ASN A 51 -0.11 -27.07 2.34
CA ASN A 51 -0.70 -28.03 3.29
C ASN A 51 -0.05 -28.05 4.68
N ASN A 52 1.04 -27.30 4.90
CA ASN A 52 1.73 -27.22 6.19
C ASN A 52 1.10 -26.12 7.07
N LYS A 53 -0.20 -26.24 7.39
CA LYS A 53 -0.90 -25.32 8.31
C LYS A 53 -0.40 -25.41 9.76
N ALA A 54 0.41 -26.43 10.10
CA ALA A 54 0.71 -26.78 11.48
C ALA A 54 2.13 -26.42 11.98
N SER A 55 3.15 -26.27 11.13
CA SER A 55 4.54 -26.29 11.62
C SER A 55 5.27 -24.95 11.76
N ASN A 56 4.79 -23.81 11.23
CA ASN A 56 5.50 -22.52 11.32
C ASN A 56 4.56 -21.30 11.44
N ASN A 57 3.61 -21.33 12.38
CA ASN A 57 2.61 -20.26 12.55
C ASN A 57 3.04 -19.10 13.46
N SER A 58 4.31 -19.00 13.85
CA SER A 58 4.82 -17.80 14.51
C SER A 58 5.19 -16.78 13.44
N ILE A 59 4.42 -15.68 13.35
CA ILE A 59 4.91 -14.49 12.65
C ILE A 59 6.12 -14.01 13.44
N SER A 60 7.25 -13.73 12.78
CA SER A 60 8.43 -13.22 13.50
C SER A 60 8.06 -11.95 14.26
N ASP A 61 8.39 -11.89 15.55
CA ASP A 61 7.99 -10.80 16.44
C ASP A 61 8.65 -9.47 16.03
N TYR A 62 8.02 -8.72 15.12
CA TYR A 62 8.42 -7.36 14.77
C TYR A 62 8.02 -6.41 15.90
N LYS A 63 8.87 -6.30 16.92
CA LYS A 63 8.71 -5.44 18.09
C LYS A 63 8.34 -3.98 17.73
N LEU A 64 8.87 -3.46 16.62
CA LEU A 64 8.53 -2.12 16.09
C LEU A 64 7.06 -1.97 15.67
N CYS A 65 6.45 -3.01 15.10
CA CYS A 65 5.06 -2.93 14.64
C CYS A 65 4.07 -2.86 15.81
N PHE A 66 4.33 -3.63 16.87
CA PHE A 66 3.52 -3.61 18.08
C PHE A 66 3.52 -2.24 18.75
N ILE A 67 4.69 -1.59 18.84
CA ILE A 67 4.84 -0.24 19.41
C ILE A 67 4.07 0.79 18.59
N GLY A 68 4.14 0.74 17.25
CA GLY A 68 3.44 1.68 16.37
C GLY A 68 1.92 1.48 16.26
N LYS A 69 1.40 0.34 16.74
CA LYS A 69 -0.04 0.01 16.72
C LYS A 69 -0.71 0.15 18.08
N PHE A 70 0.01 0.65 19.08
CA PHE A 70 -0.55 0.92 20.40
C PHE A 70 -1.48 2.13 20.32
N TYR A 71 -2.77 1.94 20.55
CA TYR A 71 -3.76 3.02 20.67
C TYR A 71 -4.69 2.77 21.86
N ASN A 72 -5.23 3.84 22.43
CA ASN A 72 -6.13 3.76 23.57
C ASN A 72 -7.47 3.13 23.15
N ILE A 73 -8.00 2.20 23.95
CA ILE A 73 -9.28 1.53 23.67
C ILE A 73 -10.41 2.49 24.05
N GLY A 74 -10.97 3.19 23.06
CA GLY A 74 -12.18 4.00 23.22
C GLY A 74 -13.47 3.16 23.24
N SER A 75 -14.55 3.72 23.79
CA SER A 75 -15.86 3.05 23.84
C SER A 75 -16.40 2.77 22.44
N LYS A 76 -17.02 1.59 22.26
CA LYS A 76 -17.65 1.20 21.00
C LYS A 76 -19.14 1.44 21.14
N THR A 77 -19.67 2.50 20.50
CA THR A 77 -21.11 2.52 20.22
C THR A 77 -21.42 1.37 19.24
N PRO A 78 -22.51 0.62 19.43
CA PRO A 78 -22.88 -0.44 18.52
C PRO A 78 -23.07 0.14 17.12
N ILE A 79 -22.34 -0.40 16.16
CA ILE A 79 -22.37 0.13 14.80
C ILE A 79 -23.64 -0.39 14.12
N SER A 80 -24.58 0.51 13.87
CA SER A 80 -25.83 0.24 13.13
C SER A 80 -25.56 -0.52 11.82
N THR A 81 -26.30 -1.62 11.62
CA THR A 81 -26.32 -2.45 10.41
C THR A 81 -26.94 -1.67 9.25
N ALA A 82 -26.10 -1.18 8.33
CA ALA A 82 -26.54 -0.52 7.11
C ALA A 82 -26.44 -1.48 5.92
N LEU A 83 -27.36 -1.35 4.96
CA LEU A 83 -27.26 -2.04 3.67
C LEU A 83 -26.04 -1.54 2.88
N VAL A 84 -25.51 -2.41 2.01
CA VAL A 84 -24.42 -2.05 1.10
C VAL A 84 -24.91 -0.94 0.16
N LEU A 85 -24.07 0.07 -0.09
CA LEU A 85 -24.38 1.25 -0.90
C LEU A 85 -25.51 2.16 -0.36
N SER A 86 -26.02 1.96 0.86
CA SER A 86 -27.12 2.78 1.40
C SER A 86 -26.68 3.98 2.25
N VAL A 87 -25.67 3.81 3.11
CA VAL A 87 -25.20 4.87 4.01
C VAL A 87 -23.70 5.11 3.82
N TYR A 88 -23.34 6.36 3.54
CA TYR A 88 -21.95 6.82 3.42
C TYR A 88 -21.63 7.80 4.55
N ASN A 89 -20.55 7.52 5.29
CA ASN A 89 -19.93 8.51 6.16
C ASN A 89 -18.88 9.25 5.32
N ILE A 90 -18.90 10.58 5.34
CA ILE A 90 -17.96 11.43 4.61
C ILE A 90 -17.27 12.31 5.65
N ASP A 91 -15.95 12.13 5.80
CA ASP A 91 -15.13 12.92 6.71
C ASP A 91 -14.15 13.79 5.92
N ILE A 92 -13.91 15.00 6.41
CA ILE A 92 -12.90 15.92 5.88
C ILE A 92 -11.73 15.92 6.86
N ALA A 93 -10.59 15.38 6.44
CA ALA A 93 -9.33 15.49 7.18
C ALA A 93 -8.59 16.77 6.73
N GLY A 94 -8.28 17.66 7.68
CA GLY A 94 -7.82 19.02 7.39
C GLY A 94 -6.43 19.39 7.93
N LEU A 95 -5.86 20.41 7.27
CA LEU A 95 -4.60 21.14 7.49
C LEU A 95 -3.36 20.27 7.65
N ILE A 96 -3.13 19.42 6.65
CA ILE A 96 -1.82 18.79 6.49
C ILE A 96 -0.80 19.89 6.17
N LYS A 97 0.30 19.95 6.93
CA LYS A 97 1.39 20.92 6.72
C LYS A 97 2.10 20.74 5.36
N LEU A 98 2.00 19.54 4.80
CA LEU A 98 2.52 19.15 3.49
C LEU A 98 1.46 19.43 2.41
N LEU A 99 1.88 20.00 1.29
CA LEU A 99 1.00 20.53 0.25
C LEU A 99 0.82 19.49 -0.87
N GLY A 100 -0.42 19.27 -1.32
CA GLY A 100 -0.65 18.41 -2.49
C GLY A 100 0.03 18.92 -3.77
N PRO A 101 0.12 18.11 -4.85
CA PRO A 101 0.67 18.53 -6.14
C PRO A 101 -0.03 19.75 -6.76
N LYS A 102 -1.30 19.99 -6.40
CA LYS A 102 -2.11 21.17 -6.81
C LYS A 102 -2.43 22.12 -5.65
N GLY A 103 -1.82 21.89 -4.48
CA GLY A 103 -2.06 22.65 -3.27
C GLY A 103 -3.36 22.39 -2.55
N GLU A 104 -3.68 21.10 -2.45
CA GLU A 104 -4.79 20.61 -1.65
C GLU A 104 -4.38 20.62 -0.17
N LYS A 105 -5.20 21.22 0.70
CA LYS A 105 -4.98 21.29 2.17
C LYS A 105 -5.89 20.33 2.94
N TYR A 106 -6.84 19.73 2.23
CA TYR A 106 -7.90 18.91 2.77
C TYR A 106 -8.04 17.65 1.93
N PHE A 107 -8.36 16.55 2.60
CA PHE A 107 -8.70 15.30 1.93
C PHE A 107 -10.07 14.84 2.42
N ILE A 108 -10.85 14.31 1.49
CA ILE A 108 -12.16 13.73 1.77
C ILE A 108 -11.98 12.22 1.83
N THR A 109 -12.37 11.62 2.95
CA THR A 109 -12.50 10.17 3.08
C THR A 109 -13.96 9.81 3.07
N ILE A 110 -14.35 8.97 2.12
CA ILE A 110 -15.71 8.44 2.00
C ILE A 110 -15.65 7.00 2.46
N THR A 111 -16.51 6.61 3.40
CA THR A 111 -16.63 5.22 3.83
C THR A 111 -18.07 4.77 3.73
N ASN A 112 -18.31 3.63 3.10
CA ASN A 112 -19.64 3.04 3.04
C ASN A 112 -19.86 2.16 4.28
N ARG A 113 -20.90 2.44 5.07
CA ARG A 113 -21.13 1.77 6.36
C ARG A 113 -21.47 0.29 6.20
N GLY A 114 -22.25 -0.06 5.18
CA GLY A 114 -22.67 -1.45 4.92
C GLY A 114 -21.56 -2.34 4.38
N SER A 115 -20.78 -1.87 3.41
CA SER A 115 -19.67 -2.63 2.83
C SER A 115 -18.34 -2.46 3.55
N ARG A 116 -18.19 -1.44 4.40
CA ARG A 116 -16.91 -0.98 4.98
C ARG A 116 -15.87 -0.56 3.95
N GLY A 117 -16.25 -0.40 2.69
CA GLY A 117 -15.38 0.12 1.64
C GLY A 117 -15.04 1.58 1.90
N ALA A 118 -13.78 1.94 1.65
CA ALA A 118 -13.29 3.30 1.79
C ALA A 118 -12.74 3.85 0.47
N TRP A 119 -12.91 5.15 0.25
CA TRP A 119 -12.36 5.90 -0.87
C TRP A 119 -11.70 7.17 -0.37
N PHE A 120 -10.72 7.64 -1.13
CA PHE A 120 -9.93 8.82 -0.84
C PHE A 120 -10.04 9.80 -2.00
N SER A 121 -10.44 11.04 -1.73
CA SER A 121 -10.55 12.11 -2.72
C SER A 121 -9.90 13.41 -2.23
N LYS A 122 -9.59 14.30 -3.18
CA LYS A 122 -8.96 15.61 -2.97
C LYS A 122 -10.02 16.71 -2.80
N ALA A 123 -9.74 17.73 -1.99
CA ALA A 123 -10.47 19.00 -1.96
C ALA A 123 -9.48 20.20 -2.03
N GLN A 124 -9.76 21.23 -2.84
CA GLN A 124 -8.82 22.33 -3.14
C GLN A 124 -9.13 23.64 -2.40
N ILE A 125 -8.10 24.22 -1.74
CA ILE A 125 -7.90 25.68 -1.55
C ILE A 125 -6.36 25.93 -1.65
N LYS A 126 -5.93 26.70 -2.66
CA LYS A 126 -4.56 26.81 -3.24
C LYS A 126 -3.34 26.87 -2.28
N ALA A 127 -2.26 26.13 -2.62
CA ALA A 127 -0.81 26.47 -2.60
C ALA A 127 0.12 25.23 -2.89
N LEU A 128 1.11 25.29 -3.81
CA LEU A 128 1.93 24.15 -4.32
C LEU A 128 2.90 23.41 -3.33
N LYS A 129 2.99 22.05 -3.39
CA LYS A 129 4.19 21.17 -3.69
C LYS A 129 4.14 19.75 -3.06
N LEU A 130 4.10 18.73 -3.93
CA LEU A 130 4.42 17.27 -3.79
C LEU A 130 4.00 16.49 -2.51
N ASP A 131 2.90 15.72 -2.59
CA ASP A 131 2.49 14.77 -1.55
C ASP A 131 2.61 13.30 -2.00
N ASN A 132 3.76 12.64 -1.76
CA ASN A 132 3.82 11.15 -1.81
C ASN A 132 2.91 10.49 -0.76
N ALA A 133 2.53 11.26 0.28
CA ALA A 133 1.62 10.82 1.34
C ALA A 133 0.24 10.43 0.79
N LYS A 134 -0.18 11.00 -0.33
CA LYS A 134 -1.46 10.67 -0.97
C LYS A 134 -1.46 9.25 -1.51
N GLU A 135 -0.48 8.91 -2.35
CA GLU A 135 -0.40 7.60 -3.01
C GLU A 135 -0.21 6.50 -1.98
N PHE A 136 0.55 6.77 -0.91
CA PHE A 136 0.63 5.89 0.25
C PHE A 136 -0.73 5.69 0.92
N LYS A 137 -1.47 6.75 1.27
CA LYS A 137 -2.81 6.64 1.89
C LYS A 137 -3.79 5.87 1.02
N SER A 138 -3.84 6.17 -0.27
CA SER A 138 -4.67 5.45 -1.24
C SER A 138 -4.32 3.97 -1.29
N THR A 139 -3.04 3.63 -1.19
CA THR A 139 -2.55 2.23 -1.16
C THR A 139 -2.96 1.51 0.11
N ILE A 140 -2.88 2.16 1.27
CA ILE A 140 -3.36 1.57 2.53
C ILE A 140 -4.86 1.26 2.43
N ILE A 141 -5.66 2.18 1.88
CA ILE A 141 -7.09 1.97 1.63
C ILE A 141 -7.30 0.83 0.62
N TYR A 142 -6.49 0.78 -0.45
CA TYR A 142 -6.55 -0.26 -1.46
C TYR A 142 -6.34 -1.66 -0.88
N ILE A 143 -5.33 -1.82 -0.02
CA ILE A 143 -5.08 -3.06 0.72
C ILE A 143 -6.25 -3.34 1.67
N LYS A 144 -6.66 -2.37 2.49
CA LYS A 144 -7.75 -2.53 3.47
C LYS A 144 -9.06 -3.00 2.83
N ASN A 145 -9.43 -2.45 1.68
CA ASN A 145 -10.62 -2.87 0.95
C ASN A 145 -10.55 -4.33 0.45
N ARG A 146 -9.36 -4.90 0.32
CA ARG A 146 -9.13 -6.29 -0.13
C ARG A 146 -8.77 -7.24 1.00
N THR A 147 -8.76 -6.75 2.24
CA THR A 147 -8.53 -7.56 3.44
C THR A 147 -9.83 -7.95 4.09
N TYR A 148 -9.82 -9.06 4.82
CA TYR A 148 -10.99 -9.56 5.50
C TYR A 148 -11.46 -8.58 6.59
N ASN A 149 -12.78 -8.43 6.70
CA ASN A 149 -13.39 -7.62 7.74
C ASN A 149 -14.42 -8.46 8.51
N PHE A 150 -14.17 -8.65 9.81
CA PHE A 150 -15.00 -9.46 10.71
C PHE A 150 -16.43 -8.93 10.88
N ILE A 151 -16.68 -7.65 10.66
CA ILE A 151 -18.03 -7.07 10.82
C ILE A 151 -18.95 -7.52 9.69
N ILE A 152 -18.42 -7.61 8.46
CA ILE A 152 -19.19 -7.96 7.26
C ILE A 152 -18.96 -9.41 6.83
N ASN A 153 -18.09 -10.15 7.53
CA ASN A 153 -17.68 -11.53 7.25
C ASN A 153 -17.13 -11.79 5.83
N LYS A 154 -16.62 -10.75 5.16
CA LYS A 154 -16.00 -10.81 3.83
C LYS A 154 -15.06 -9.63 3.61
N THR A 155 -14.45 -9.51 2.44
CA THR A 155 -13.69 -8.30 2.09
C THR A 155 -14.64 -7.17 1.68
N PRO A 156 -14.33 -5.89 1.99
CA PRO A 156 -15.11 -4.77 1.48
C PRO A 156 -15.23 -4.75 -0.05
N PHE A 157 -14.19 -5.16 -0.77
CA PHE A 157 -14.18 -5.32 -2.22
C PHE A 157 -15.23 -6.32 -2.68
N GLU A 158 -15.29 -7.50 -2.04
CA GLU A 158 -16.30 -8.51 -2.33
C GLU A 158 -17.70 -8.04 -1.98
N ALA A 159 -17.87 -7.33 -0.86
CA ALA A 159 -19.17 -6.76 -0.48
C ALA A 159 -19.68 -5.75 -1.52
N LEU A 160 -18.79 -4.99 -2.17
CA LEU A 160 -19.15 -3.99 -3.19
C LEU A 160 -19.32 -4.58 -4.59
N THR A 161 -18.54 -5.59 -4.95
CA THR A 161 -18.43 -6.08 -6.33
C THR A 161 -19.04 -7.47 -6.53
N ASN A 162 -19.43 -8.13 -5.44
CA ASN A 162 -19.83 -9.53 -5.40
C ASN A 162 -18.79 -10.50 -6.00
N LYS A 163 -17.52 -10.11 -6.05
CA LYS A 163 -16.39 -10.92 -6.54
C LYS A 163 -15.26 -10.92 -5.52
N LYS A 164 -14.67 -12.09 -5.26
CA LYS A 164 -13.47 -12.19 -4.41
C LYS A 164 -12.29 -11.46 -5.06
N PRO A 165 -11.53 -10.66 -4.31
CA PRO A 165 -10.37 -9.98 -4.88
C PRO A 165 -9.23 -10.97 -5.10
N PHE A 166 -8.56 -10.85 -6.24
CA PHE A 166 -7.22 -11.40 -6.43
C PHE A 166 -6.20 -10.44 -5.81
N ILE A 167 -5.28 -10.96 -5.00
CA ILE A 167 -4.27 -10.17 -4.27
C ILE A 167 -2.85 -10.72 -4.39
N GLY A 168 -2.62 -11.73 -5.25
CA GLY A 168 -1.30 -12.33 -5.44
C GLY A 168 -0.23 -11.38 -5.99
N TYR A 169 -0.64 -10.28 -6.61
CA TYR A 169 0.25 -9.23 -7.12
C TYR A 169 0.68 -8.22 -6.04
N ILE A 170 0.10 -8.22 -4.84
CA ILE A 170 0.49 -7.28 -3.79
C ILE A 170 1.93 -7.61 -3.35
N LYS A 171 2.76 -6.58 -3.25
CA LYS A 171 4.18 -6.66 -2.91
C LYS A 171 4.49 -5.79 -1.70
N ILE A 172 5.66 -5.99 -1.08
CA ILE A 172 6.08 -5.19 0.08
C ILE A 172 6.26 -3.72 -0.33
N LEU A 173 5.57 -2.81 0.37
CA LEU A 173 5.75 -1.37 0.17
C LEU A 173 7.13 -0.94 0.66
N GLY A 174 7.78 -0.01 -0.03
CA GLY A 174 9.16 0.39 0.24
C GLY A 174 10.22 -0.46 -0.47
N SER A 175 9.82 -1.56 -1.12
CA SER A 175 10.76 -2.37 -1.89
C SER A 175 11.40 -1.61 -3.04
N LEU A 176 12.64 -1.98 -3.32
CA LEU A 176 13.39 -1.47 -4.45
C LEU A 176 12.75 -1.91 -5.78
N VAL A 177 12.55 -0.93 -6.66
CA VAL A 177 11.97 -1.15 -8.00
C VAL A 177 12.91 -0.63 -9.07
N TYR A 178 13.06 -1.41 -10.15
CA TYR A 178 13.68 -0.97 -11.39
C TYR A 178 12.61 -0.83 -12.47
N THR A 179 12.39 0.39 -12.96
CA THR A 179 11.39 0.69 -14.00
C THR A 179 12.04 0.76 -15.37
N LEU A 180 11.50 0.06 -16.36
CA LEU A 180 12.11 0.01 -17.70
C LEU A 180 12.05 1.40 -18.38
N VAL A 181 13.19 1.92 -18.82
CA VAL A 181 13.25 3.09 -19.70
C VAL A 181 12.97 2.60 -21.13
N LEU A 182 11.96 3.12 -21.83
CA LEU A 182 11.63 2.68 -23.20
C LEU A 182 12.82 2.87 -24.16
N LYS A 183 12.95 2.00 -25.17
CA LYS A 183 14.07 2.07 -26.13
C LYS A 183 14.07 3.36 -26.94
N GLU A 184 12.89 3.88 -27.28
CA GLU A 184 12.70 5.10 -28.09
C GLU A 184 13.25 6.37 -27.43
N THR A 185 13.28 6.42 -26.09
CA THR A 185 13.87 7.54 -25.35
C THR A 185 15.39 7.39 -25.17
N ARG A 186 15.96 6.21 -25.47
CA ARG A 186 17.41 5.95 -25.46
C ARG A 186 17.99 6.42 -26.79
N LYS A 187 17.97 7.73 -27.00
CA LYS A 187 18.24 8.33 -28.31
C LYS A 187 19.63 8.04 -28.87
N TYR A 188 20.62 7.57 -28.09
CA TYR A 188 22.00 7.49 -28.61
C TYR A 188 22.93 6.34 -28.18
N ASN A 189 22.64 5.46 -27.21
CA ASN A 189 23.67 4.47 -26.79
C ASN A 189 23.12 3.13 -26.25
N LYS A 190 23.66 2.02 -26.78
CA LYS A 190 23.36 0.62 -26.37
C LYS A 190 23.75 0.34 -24.89
N LEU A 191 24.56 1.22 -24.30
CA LEU A 191 25.12 1.18 -22.95
C LEU A 191 24.38 2.04 -21.91
N PHE A 192 23.33 2.79 -22.27
CA PHE A 192 22.60 3.59 -21.28
C PHE A 192 21.86 2.70 -20.28
N GLU A 193 21.81 3.13 -19.00
CA GLU A 193 21.06 2.44 -17.96
C GLU A 193 19.63 2.16 -18.41
N LYS A 194 19.27 0.86 -18.41
CA LYS A 194 18.00 0.40 -18.99
C LYS A 194 16.82 0.58 -18.02
N GLY A 195 17.06 1.02 -16.78
CA GLY A 195 15.99 1.21 -15.82
C GLY A 195 16.25 2.32 -14.82
N ASN A 196 15.18 3.00 -14.39
CA ASN A 196 15.26 3.96 -13.29
C ASN A 196 14.99 3.22 -11.97
N LYS A 197 15.89 3.42 -11.00
CA LYS A 197 15.72 3.00 -9.62
C LYS A 197 14.59 3.79 -8.96
N GLY A 198 13.76 3.13 -8.16
CA GLY A 198 12.65 3.74 -7.46
C GLY A 198 12.13 2.91 -6.30
N ILE A 199 11.09 3.41 -5.65
CA ILE A 199 10.46 2.85 -4.46
C ILE A 199 9.04 2.40 -4.82
N LEU A 200 8.68 1.17 -4.48
CA LEU A 200 7.28 0.75 -4.58
C LEU A 200 6.45 1.47 -3.52
N ILE A 201 5.49 2.27 -3.95
CA ILE A 201 4.61 3.01 -3.03
C ILE A 201 3.14 2.60 -3.13
N GLY A 202 2.77 1.79 -4.13
CA GLY A 202 1.37 1.40 -4.28
C GLY A 202 0.99 0.57 -5.48
N PHE A 203 -0.32 0.38 -5.62
CA PHE A 203 -0.98 -0.44 -6.64
C PHE A 203 -2.16 0.33 -7.22
N GLU A 204 -2.20 0.47 -8.54
CA GLU A 204 -3.36 1.03 -9.24
C GLU A 204 -4.28 -0.10 -9.72
N SER A 205 -3.70 -1.20 -10.18
CA SER A 205 -4.41 -2.41 -10.59
C SER A 205 -3.55 -3.65 -10.32
N ALA A 206 -4.03 -4.84 -10.69
CA ALA A 206 -3.26 -6.07 -10.56
C ALA A 206 -1.95 -6.05 -11.37
N ASN A 207 -1.90 -5.25 -12.45
CA ASN A 207 -0.77 -5.21 -13.38
C ASN A 207 -0.05 -3.85 -13.40
N ASN A 208 -0.60 -2.82 -12.74
CA ASN A 208 -0.03 -1.47 -12.70
C ASN A 208 0.34 -1.08 -11.27
N PHE A 209 1.59 -0.70 -11.08
CA PHE A 209 2.17 -0.35 -9.79
C PHE A 209 2.55 1.13 -9.76
N LEU A 210 2.44 1.73 -8.58
CA LEU A 210 2.87 3.09 -8.32
C LEU A 210 4.30 3.07 -7.80
N VAL A 211 5.20 3.74 -8.52
CA VAL A 211 6.63 3.79 -8.21
C VAL A 211 7.02 5.25 -8.01
N TYR A 212 7.58 5.57 -6.86
CA TYR A 212 8.25 6.85 -6.64
C TYR A 212 9.68 6.78 -7.20
N LEU A 213 10.04 7.72 -8.07
CA LEU A 213 11.39 7.90 -8.60
C LEU A 213 12.03 9.08 -7.86
N PRO A 214 12.90 8.87 -6.86
CA PRO A 214 13.43 9.95 -6.04
C PRO A 214 14.24 10.96 -6.83
N ILE A 215 15.05 10.48 -7.78
CA ILE A 215 15.84 11.32 -8.71
C ILE A 215 14.95 12.29 -9.49
N LYS A 216 13.76 11.85 -9.91
CA LYS A 216 12.81 12.68 -10.68
C LYS A 216 11.78 13.38 -9.80
N ASN A 217 11.85 13.15 -8.49
CA ASN A 217 10.87 13.55 -7.50
C ASN A 217 9.41 13.35 -7.98
N LYS A 218 9.12 12.17 -8.55
CA LYS A 218 7.86 11.92 -9.25
C LYS A 218 7.36 10.50 -9.01
N VAL A 219 6.05 10.37 -8.83
CA VAL A 219 5.37 9.08 -8.88
C VAL A 219 4.93 8.78 -10.31
N ILE A 220 5.20 7.55 -10.76
CA ILE A 220 4.70 7.02 -12.03
C ILE A 220 3.88 5.76 -11.79
N SER A 221 2.86 5.55 -12.63
CA SER A 221 2.19 4.25 -12.75
C SER A 221 2.82 3.48 -13.90
N THR A 222 3.23 2.24 -13.66
CA THR A 222 3.82 1.39 -14.70
C THR A 222 3.59 -0.09 -14.44
N LYS A 223 3.52 -0.87 -15.53
CA LYS A 223 3.53 -2.34 -15.53
C LYS A 223 4.91 -2.94 -15.78
N ASN A 224 5.79 -2.19 -16.43
CA ASN A 224 7.08 -2.67 -16.92
C ASN A 224 8.17 -2.38 -15.88
N LEU A 225 8.27 -3.26 -14.89
CA LEU A 225 9.16 -3.09 -13.75
C LEU A 225 9.60 -4.41 -13.14
N ILE A 226 10.71 -4.37 -12.40
CA ILE A 226 11.22 -5.49 -11.59
C ILE A 226 11.20 -5.02 -10.14
N ILE A 227 10.58 -5.82 -9.26
CA ILE A 227 10.48 -5.55 -7.81
C ILE A 227 11.43 -6.50 -7.08
N LYS A 228 12.25 -5.93 -6.20
CA LYS A 228 13.16 -6.65 -5.31
C LYS A 228 12.64 -6.53 -3.87
N GLU A 229 11.85 -7.50 -3.43
CA GLU A 229 11.22 -7.50 -2.09
C GLU A 229 12.22 -7.81 -0.96
N ASP A 230 13.39 -8.34 -1.30
CA ASP A 230 14.54 -8.57 -0.44
C ASP A 230 15.35 -7.30 -0.14
N LEU A 231 15.10 -6.22 -0.89
CA LEU A 231 15.83 -4.96 -0.79
C LEU A 231 14.87 -3.80 -0.48
N ASN A 232 15.20 -3.02 0.56
CA ASN A 232 14.52 -1.76 0.83
C ASN A 232 15.33 -0.59 0.25
N TYR A 233 14.61 0.36 -0.34
CA TYR A 233 15.19 1.60 -0.85
C TYR A 233 15.40 2.63 0.26
#